data_AF-A0A6J5URX3-F1
#
_entry.id   AF-A0A6J5URX3-F1
#
_cell.length_a   1.000
_cell.length_b   1.000
_cell.length_c   1.000
_cell.angle_alpha   90.00
_cell.angle_beta   90.00
_cell.angle_gamma   90.00
#
_symmetry.space_group_name_H-M   'P 1'
#
loop_
_entity.id
_entity.type
_entity.pdbx_description
1 polymer ?
#
loop_
_entity_poly.entity_id
_entity_poly.type
_entity_poly.pdbx_seq_one_letter_code
_entity_poly.pdbx_strand_id
1 'polypeptide(L)'
;MAETSSSSSSTKSDEEKEEMLDRLLTRLALCDDSKLQPLLSKLLPFTVSSLSSNSSAVRNKVLEILSHVNKRVKHQPEIALPLSELWNIYSEANAASMVRNFCILYIEMAMDRADTKEKENLAATLLSGVSKLPLQHHEIILRLATKVMGECHSSGVNDEVAAKECPPGLSIAQTHRVTGKQPLKSDILLTRKLGILNVIEAMELAPELVYPLYVAASVDCQEPVVKKGEELLKKKAAGANLDDSDLINTLFLLFNGTAGAQNVAPESRVTPANPALKAKLVSIFCRSITAANSFPSTLQCIFGCIYGSDTTSRLKQLGMEFTVWVFKHVRTF
;
A
#
# COMPACT_ATOMS: atom_id res chain seq x y z
N MET A 1 0.60 -40.11 40.67
CA MET A 1 1.86 -39.39 40.91
C MET A 1 2.60 -39.26 39.58
N ALA A 2 2.32 -38.23 38.81
CA ALA A 2 3.07 -37.85 37.60
C ALA A 2 2.67 -36.44 37.14
N GLU A 3 2.85 -35.42 37.99
CA GLU A 3 2.61 -34.00 37.62
C GLU A 3 3.71 -33.03 38.10
N THR A 4 4.73 -33.50 38.81
CA THR A 4 5.70 -32.60 39.47
C THR A 4 6.95 -32.27 38.64
N SER A 5 7.14 -32.87 37.47
CA SER A 5 8.37 -32.75 36.68
C SER A 5 8.36 -31.62 35.65
N SER A 6 7.20 -31.18 35.15
CA SER A 6 7.09 -30.10 34.15
C SER A 6 7.22 -28.69 34.75
N SER A 7 6.78 -28.49 36.00
CA SER A 7 6.85 -27.19 36.67
C SER A 7 8.27 -26.79 37.05
N SER A 8 9.12 -27.76 37.41
CA SER A 8 10.51 -27.52 37.81
C SER A 8 11.44 -27.14 36.66
N SER A 9 11.13 -27.53 35.42
CA SER A 9 11.94 -27.19 34.25
C SER A 9 11.59 -25.81 33.70
N SER A 10 10.32 -25.39 33.77
CA SER A 10 9.91 -24.06 33.35
C SER A 10 10.40 -22.97 34.29
N THR A 11 10.40 -23.21 35.60
CA THR A 11 10.90 -22.24 36.59
C THR A 11 12.41 -22.02 36.47
N LYS A 12 13.21 -23.09 36.31
CA LYS A 12 14.65 -22.96 36.05
C LYS A 12 14.96 -22.20 34.76
N SER A 13 14.18 -22.46 33.70
CA SER A 13 14.30 -21.73 32.44
C SER A 13 13.98 -20.24 32.58
N ASP A 14 13.07 -19.84 33.45
CA ASP A 14 12.69 -18.45 33.64
C ASP A 14 13.69 -17.72 34.55
N GLU A 15 14.24 -18.39 35.56
CA GLU A 15 15.36 -17.89 36.39
C GLU A 15 16.60 -17.60 35.53
N GLU A 16 16.97 -18.52 34.63
CA GLU A 16 18.09 -18.30 33.68
C GLU A 16 17.83 -17.12 32.73
N LYS A 17 16.59 -16.94 32.26
CA LYS A 17 16.21 -15.79 31.44
C LYS A 17 16.30 -14.49 32.22
N GLU A 18 15.84 -14.48 33.47
CA GLU A 18 15.93 -13.32 34.34
C GLU A 18 17.38 -12.90 34.57
N GLU A 19 18.28 -13.84 34.89
CA GLU A 19 19.71 -13.55 35.00
C GLU A 19 20.31 -12.99 33.70
N MET A 20 19.94 -13.55 32.55
CA MET A 20 20.39 -13.04 31.25
C MET A 20 19.89 -11.61 31.01
N LEU A 21 18.64 -11.29 31.38
CA LEU A 21 18.09 -9.95 31.27
C LEU A 21 18.79 -8.95 32.20
N ASP A 22 19.13 -9.34 33.43
CA ASP A 22 19.91 -8.48 34.34
C ASP A 22 21.32 -8.20 33.80
N ARG A 23 21.97 -9.20 33.20
CA ARG A 23 23.26 -9.00 32.51
C ARG A 23 23.11 -8.06 31.33
N LEU A 24 22.03 -8.16 30.56
CA LEU A 24 21.75 -7.26 29.43
C LEU A 24 21.44 -5.83 29.90
N LEU A 25 20.68 -5.67 30.99
CA LEU A 25 20.39 -4.37 31.60
C LEU A 25 21.67 -3.68 32.08
N THR A 26 22.54 -4.43 32.76
CA THR A 26 23.86 -3.93 33.21
C THR A 26 24.72 -3.51 32.01
N ARG A 27 24.75 -4.32 30.95
CA ARG A 27 25.46 -3.98 29.71
C ARG A 27 24.88 -2.75 29.03
N LEU A 28 23.56 -2.60 29.02
CA LEU A 28 22.88 -1.42 28.47
C LEU A 28 23.22 -0.16 29.27
N ALA A 29 23.32 -0.25 30.60
CA ALA A 29 23.68 0.87 31.46
C ALA A 29 25.13 1.33 31.26
N LEU A 30 26.05 0.41 31.02
CA LEU A 30 27.49 0.69 30.82
C LEU A 30 27.88 0.93 29.36
N CYS A 31 26.94 0.79 28.41
CA CYS A 31 27.24 0.92 26.99
C CYS A 31 27.40 2.38 26.57
N ASP A 32 28.51 2.71 25.92
CA ASP A 32 28.70 4.00 25.24
C ASP A 32 27.73 4.15 24.05
N ASP A 33 27.40 5.39 23.68
CA ASP A 33 26.47 5.68 22.57
C ASP A 33 26.97 5.12 21.22
N SER A 34 28.29 5.11 20.97
CA SER A 34 28.89 4.58 19.75
C SER A 34 28.69 3.07 19.56
N LYS A 35 28.44 2.34 20.65
CA LYS A 35 28.21 0.88 20.66
C LYS A 35 26.74 0.52 20.87
N LEU A 36 25.87 1.53 21.04
CA LEU A 36 24.47 1.32 21.36
C LEU A 36 23.72 0.62 20.22
N GLN A 37 23.89 1.07 18.97
CA GLN A 37 23.24 0.43 17.82
C GLN A 37 23.60 -1.06 17.66
N PRO A 38 24.89 -1.47 17.65
CA PRO A 38 25.26 -2.89 17.65
C PRO A 38 24.75 -3.70 18.85
N LEU A 39 24.58 -3.07 20.01
CA LEU A 39 24.00 -3.73 21.18
C LEU A 39 22.49 -3.96 20.99
N LEU A 40 21.77 -2.92 20.54
CA LEU A 40 20.33 -2.95 20.36
C LEU A 40 19.90 -3.96 19.28
N SER A 41 20.71 -4.17 18.24
CA SER A 41 20.39 -5.15 17.19
C SER A 41 20.21 -6.58 17.71
N LYS A 42 20.87 -6.93 18.81
CA LYS A 42 20.73 -8.24 19.48
C LYS A 42 19.84 -8.18 20.71
N LEU A 43 19.93 -7.09 21.47
CA LEU A 43 19.22 -6.94 22.74
C LEU A 43 17.71 -6.80 22.54
N LEU A 44 17.25 -5.99 21.59
CA LEU A 44 15.81 -5.75 21.37
C LEU A 44 15.05 -7.03 20.98
N PRO A 45 15.48 -7.81 19.97
CA PRO A 45 14.79 -9.03 19.57
C PRO A 45 14.65 -10.02 20.74
N PHE A 46 15.74 -10.26 21.47
CA PHE A 46 15.73 -11.16 22.63
C PHE A 46 14.81 -10.68 23.75
N THR A 47 14.87 -9.39 24.06
CA THR A 47 14.10 -8.77 25.14
C THR A 47 12.60 -8.82 24.82
N VAL A 48 12.22 -8.47 23.60
CA VAL A 48 10.81 -8.49 23.16
C VAL A 48 10.27 -9.93 23.11
N SER A 49 11.02 -10.90 22.59
CA SER A 49 10.60 -12.31 22.61
C SER A 49 10.41 -12.88 24.03
N SER A 50 11.17 -12.36 25.00
CA SER A 50 11.06 -12.78 26.41
C SER A 50 9.73 -12.34 27.08
N LEU A 51 8.96 -11.42 26.48
CA LEU A 51 7.60 -11.08 26.94
C LEU A 51 6.61 -12.25 26.86
N SER A 52 6.94 -13.30 26.12
CA SER A 52 6.17 -14.54 26.07
C SER A 52 6.28 -15.38 27.35
N SER A 53 7.23 -15.10 28.25
CA SER A 53 7.37 -15.82 29.52
C SER A 53 6.16 -15.61 30.43
N ASN A 54 5.78 -16.67 31.15
CA ASN A 54 4.71 -16.64 32.15
C ASN A 54 5.16 -15.97 33.46
N SER A 55 6.48 -15.87 33.71
CA SER A 55 7.04 -15.21 34.88
C SER A 55 6.78 -13.71 34.88
N SER A 56 6.17 -13.20 35.94
CA SER A 56 5.98 -11.76 36.14
C SER A 56 7.32 -11.03 36.35
N ALA A 57 8.29 -11.69 36.97
CA ALA A 57 9.62 -11.11 37.20
C ALA A 57 10.33 -10.83 35.87
N VAL A 58 10.34 -11.83 34.97
CA VAL A 58 10.89 -11.70 33.61
C VAL A 58 10.19 -10.57 32.84
N ARG A 59 8.85 -10.53 32.84
CA ARG A 59 8.10 -9.48 32.13
C ARG A 59 8.38 -8.08 32.69
N ASN A 60 8.42 -7.92 34.01
CA ASN A 60 8.75 -6.64 34.63
C ASN A 60 10.17 -6.18 34.27
N LYS A 61 11.14 -7.10 34.27
CA LYS A 61 12.51 -6.82 33.88
C LYS A 61 12.62 -6.42 32.41
N VAL A 62 11.88 -7.09 31.53
CA VAL A 62 11.79 -6.69 30.13
C VAL A 62 11.26 -5.25 30.01
N LEU A 63 10.16 -4.91 30.68
CA LEU A 63 9.60 -3.56 30.64
C LEU A 63 10.58 -2.49 31.16
N GLU A 64 11.35 -2.82 32.19
CA GLU A 64 12.44 -1.98 32.69
C GLU A 64 13.49 -1.72 31.60
N ILE A 65 14.01 -2.77 30.97
CA ILE A 65 14.98 -2.67 29.87
C ILE A 65 14.42 -1.83 28.73
N LEU A 66 13.20 -2.13 28.27
CA LEU A 66 12.57 -1.40 27.16
C LEU A 66 12.36 0.09 27.51
N SER A 67 12.05 0.43 28.76
CA SER A 67 12.00 1.82 29.21
C SER A 67 13.37 2.52 29.10
N HIS A 68 14.45 1.85 29.49
CA HIS A 68 15.81 2.38 29.34
C HIS A 68 16.20 2.54 27.86
N VAL A 69 15.89 1.56 27.02
CA VAL A 69 16.11 1.66 25.56
C VAL A 69 15.37 2.88 25.02
N ASN A 70 14.08 3.02 25.32
CA ASN A 70 13.26 4.14 24.85
C ASN A 70 13.84 5.50 25.26
N LYS A 71 14.32 5.63 26.50
CA LYS A 71 14.97 6.86 26.98
C LYS A 71 16.23 7.21 26.17
N ARG A 72 17.07 6.23 25.86
CA ARG A 72 18.33 6.45 25.12
C ARG A 72 18.08 6.77 23.65
N VAL A 73 17.20 6.03 22.98
CA VAL A 73 16.97 6.22 21.54
C VAL A 73 16.13 7.46 21.22
N LYS A 74 15.31 7.95 22.16
CA LYS A 74 14.33 9.05 21.92
C LYS A 74 14.94 10.31 21.28
N HIS A 75 16.16 10.68 21.67
CA HIS A 75 16.83 11.89 21.19
C HIS A 75 17.95 11.63 20.19
N GLN A 76 18.10 10.39 19.73
CA GLN A 76 19.17 9.93 18.84
C GLN A 76 18.56 9.21 17.63
N PRO A 77 17.95 9.94 16.67
CA PRO A 77 17.27 9.35 15.51
C PRO A 77 18.23 8.58 14.57
N GLU A 78 19.52 8.87 14.59
CA GLU A 78 20.57 8.19 13.83
C GLU A 78 20.79 6.73 14.23
N ILE A 79 20.37 6.33 15.44
CA ILE A 79 20.50 4.95 15.91
C ILE A 79 19.42 4.10 15.25
N ALA A 80 19.84 3.25 14.31
CA ALA A 80 18.95 2.27 13.69
C ALA A 80 18.55 1.17 14.67
N LEU A 81 17.34 0.65 14.49
CA LEU A 81 16.77 -0.44 15.28
C LEU A 81 16.59 -1.68 14.37
N PRO A 82 16.63 -2.91 14.92
CA PRO A 82 16.62 -4.15 14.13
C PRO A 82 15.25 -4.43 13.51
N LEU A 83 14.93 -3.73 12.43
CA LEU A 83 13.63 -3.71 11.78
C LEU A 83 13.24 -5.10 11.25
N SER A 84 14.17 -5.75 10.54
CA SER A 84 13.96 -7.07 9.93
C SER A 84 13.72 -8.16 10.98
N GLU A 85 14.51 -8.18 12.06
CA GLU A 85 14.38 -9.16 13.14
C GLU A 85 13.07 -8.95 13.93
N LEU A 86 12.69 -7.70 14.20
CA LEU A 86 11.42 -7.38 14.86
C LEU A 86 10.20 -7.81 14.03
N TRP A 87 10.27 -7.65 12.70
CA TRP A 87 9.21 -8.11 11.80
C TRP A 87 9.10 -9.64 11.78
N ASN A 88 10.22 -10.35 11.82
CA ASN A 88 10.22 -11.82 11.90
C ASN A 88 9.51 -12.30 13.17
N ILE A 89 9.85 -11.73 14.33
CA ILE A 89 9.18 -12.07 15.61
C ILE A 89 7.68 -11.75 15.55
N TYR A 90 7.30 -10.60 14.98
CA TYR A 90 5.90 -10.22 14.84
C TYR A 90 5.09 -11.18 13.96
N SER A 91 5.73 -11.69 12.89
CA SER A 91 5.10 -12.52 11.86
C SER A 91 4.99 -13.99 12.24
N GLU A 92 5.63 -14.44 13.33
CA GLU A 92 5.52 -15.82 13.81
C GLU A 92 4.07 -16.19 14.15
N ALA A 93 3.60 -17.32 13.62
CA ALA A 93 2.21 -17.76 13.73
C ALA A 93 1.70 -17.83 15.18
N ASN A 94 2.57 -18.23 16.12
CA ASN A 94 2.25 -18.42 17.52
C ASN A 94 2.81 -17.32 18.44
N ALA A 95 3.22 -16.18 17.89
CA ALA A 95 3.71 -15.06 18.72
C ALA A 95 2.63 -14.58 19.69
N ALA A 96 2.99 -14.51 20.98
CA ALA A 96 2.10 -14.05 22.05
C ALA A 96 1.61 -12.61 21.79
N SER A 97 0.40 -12.28 22.24
CA SER A 97 -0.21 -10.96 22.02
C SER A 97 0.65 -9.81 22.55
N MET A 98 1.21 -9.96 23.76
CA MET A 98 2.11 -8.98 24.35
C MET A 98 3.37 -8.77 23.51
N VAL A 99 3.95 -9.84 22.95
CA VAL A 99 5.10 -9.75 22.04
C VAL A 99 4.73 -8.96 20.80
N ARG A 100 3.59 -9.27 20.15
CA ARG A 100 3.11 -8.57 18.95
C ARG A 100 2.88 -7.07 19.18
N ASN A 101 2.30 -6.71 20.33
CA ASN A 101 2.02 -5.31 20.69
C ASN A 101 3.31 -4.49 20.88
N PHE A 102 4.35 -5.09 21.44
CA PHE A 102 5.66 -4.42 21.56
C PHE A 102 6.44 -4.43 20.26
N CYS A 103 6.40 -5.52 19.49
CA CYS A 103 7.00 -5.58 18.16
C CYS A 103 6.48 -4.46 17.27
N ILE A 104 5.16 -4.25 17.17
CA ILE A 104 4.61 -3.24 16.26
C ILE A 104 5.04 -1.81 16.63
N LEU A 105 5.15 -1.50 17.92
CA LEU A 105 5.67 -0.21 18.41
C LEU A 105 7.12 0.00 17.99
N TYR A 106 7.97 -1.02 18.16
CA TYR A 106 9.39 -0.92 17.78
C TYR A 106 9.59 -0.96 16.26
N ILE A 107 8.73 -1.65 15.51
CA ILE A 107 8.70 -1.61 14.05
C ILE A 107 8.39 -0.18 13.59
N GLU A 108 7.38 0.47 14.17
CA GLU A 108 7.07 1.88 13.85
C GLU A 108 8.28 2.79 14.11
N MET A 109 8.91 2.68 15.28
CA MET A 109 10.10 3.45 15.60
C MET A 109 11.29 3.14 14.66
N ALA A 110 11.47 1.88 14.29
CA ALA A 110 12.55 1.43 13.43
C ALA A 110 12.36 1.91 11.98
N MET A 111 11.12 1.89 11.47
CA MET A 111 10.76 2.41 10.15
C MET A 111 11.05 3.90 10.01
N ASP A 112 10.89 4.69 11.07
CA ASP A 112 11.22 6.11 11.07
C ASP A 112 12.73 6.38 10.96
N ARG A 113 13.57 5.38 11.29
CA ARG A 113 15.03 5.47 11.38
C ARG A 113 15.77 4.71 10.28
N ALA A 114 15.11 3.76 9.63
CA ALA A 114 15.69 2.92 8.59
C ALA A 114 16.02 3.71 7.32
N ASP A 115 16.90 3.15 6.49
CA ASP A 115 17.21 3.72 5.17
C ASP A 115 16.09 3.42 4.16
N THR A 116 15.99 4.23 3.11
CA THR A 116 14.91 4.14 2.11
C THR A 116 14.78 2.74 1.51
N LYS A 117 15.89 2.04 1.29
CA LYS A 117 15.90 0.71 0.67
C LYS A 117 15.34 -0.37 1.60
N GLU A 118 15.66 -0.32 2.89
CA GLU A 118 15.08 -1.23 3.87
C GLU A 118 13.58 -0.95 4.08
N LYS A 119 13.18 0.33 4.13
CA LYS A 119 11.77 0.74 4.21
C LYS A 119 10.94 0.19 3.05
N GLU A 120 11.44 0.28 1.81
CA GLU A 120 10.74 -0.19 0.60
C GLU A 120 10.52 -1.72 0.62
N ASN A 121 11.56 -2.48 0.97
CA ASN A 121 11.46 -3.94 1.05
C ASN A 121 10.47 -4.37 2.14
N LEU A 122 10.52 -3.71 3.29
CA LEU A 122 9.62 -4.05 4.37
C LEU A 122 8.19 -3.62 4.07
N ALA A 123 7.94 -2.45 3.47
CA ALA A 123 6.59 -1.99 3.16
C ALA A 123 5.78 -2.98 2.31
N ALA A 124 6.41 -3.60 1.30
CA ALA A 124 5.79 -4.66 0.52
C ALA A 124 5.44 -5.89 1.39
N THR A 125 6.34 -6.25 2.30
CA THR A 125 6.17 -7.37 3.23
C THR A 125 5.11 -7.07 4.30
N LEU A 126 5.05 -5.84 4.81
CA LEU A 126 4.07 -5.36 5.77
C LEU A 126 2.65 -5.50 5.23
N LEU A 127 2.46 -5.19 3.95
CA LEU A 127 1.17 -5.30 3.27
C LEU A 127 0.80 -6.74 2.94
N SER A 128 1.79 -7.63 2.81
CA SER A 128 1.55 -9.04 2.59
C SER A 128 0.91 -9.68 3.83
N GLY A 129 -0.32 -10.16 3.70
CA GLY A 129 -1.01 -10.85 4.80
C GLY A 129 -1.57 -9.92 5.89
N VAL A 130 -1.72 -8.61 5.63
CA VAL A 130 -2.39 -7.68 6.57
C VAL A 130 -3.74 -8.22 7.01
N SER A 131 -4.50 -8.84 6.11
CA SER A 131 -5.82 -9.41 6.41
C SER A 131 -5.83 -10.47 7.53
N LYS A 132 -4.68 -11.06 7.85
CA LYS A 132 -4.53 -12.09 8.89
C LYS A 132 -4.09 -11.54 10.24
N LEU A 133 -3.83 -10.24 10.33
CA LEU A 133 -3.31 -9.60 11.53
C LEU A 133 -4.45 -9.14 12.46
N PRO A 134 -4.15 -8.79 13.72
CA PRO A 134 -5.14 -8.18 14.58
C PRO A 134 -5.60 -6.82 14.04
N LEU A 135 -6.91 -6.53 14.11
CA LEU A 135 -7.52 -5.28 13.61
C LEU A 135 -6.82 -4.02 14.15
N GLN A 136 -6.39 -4.04 15.43
CA GLN A 136 -5.68 -2.94 16.06
C GLN A 136 -4.36 -2.59 15.37
N HIS A 137 -3.71 -3.55 14.72
CA HIS A 137 -2.44 -3.34 14.02
C HIS A 137 -2.63 -3.00 12.54
N HIS A 138 -3.81 -3.25 11.96
CA HIS A 138 -4.09 -2.90 10.56
C HIS A 138 -3.89 -1.41 10.32
N GLU A 139 -4.44 -0.57 11.19
CA GLU A 139 -4.34 0.89 11.08
C GLU A 139 -2.88 1.34 11.13
N ILE A 140 -2.09 0.79 12.07
CA ILE A 140 -0.67 1.13 12.21
C ILE A 140 0.11 0.70 10.97
N ILE A 141 -0.10 -0.53 10.49
CA ILE A 141 0.61 -1.08 9.33
C ILE A 141 0.25 -0.33 8.04
N LEU A 142 -1.03 -0.02 7.84
CA LEU A 142 -1.47 0.79 6.69
C LEU A 142 -0.89 2.20 6.78
N ARG A 143 -0.89 2.83 7.96
CA ARG A 143 -0.27 4.14 8.17
C ARG A 143 1.23 4.11 7.86
N LEU A 144 1.95 3.08 8.31
CA LEU A 144 3.36 2.89 8.01
C LEU A 144 3.62 2.70 6.51
N ALA A 145 2.85 1.84 5.85
CA ALA A 145 2.95 1.64 4.41
C ALA A 145 2.69 2.94 3.64
N THR A 146 1.64 3.67 4.00
CA THR A 146 1.32 4.97 3.38
C THR A 146 2.41 6.01 3.64
N LYS A 147 3.02 6.00 4.84
CA LYS A 147 4.13 6.89 5.21
C LYS A 147 5.37 6.59 4.38
N VAL A 148 5.77 5.33 4.23
CA VAL A 148 6.89 4.93 3.36
C VAL A 148 6.60 5.34 1.92
N MET A 149 5.40 5.05 1.43
CA MET A 149 4.97 5.49 0.10
C MET A 149 5.08 7.01 -0.03
N GLY A 150 4.70 7.80 0.99
CA GLY A 150 4.82 9.26 0.97
C GLY A 150 6.26 9.78 1.03
N GLU A 151 7.09 9.21 1.90
CA GLU A 151 8.49 9.61 2.12
C GLU A 151 9.36 9.35 0.89
N CYS A 152 9.13 8.23 0.18
CA CYS A 152 9.74 7.96 -1.12
C CYS A 152 9.38 9.02 -2.21
N HIS A 153 8.45 9.93 -1.92
CA HIS A 153 8.06 11.05 -2.80
C HIS A 153 8.42 12.45 -2.23
N SER A 154 8.69 12.60 -0.92
CA SER A 154 8.89 13.91 -0.28
C SER A 154 10.35 14.33 -0.08
N SER A 155 11.33 13.46 -0.33
CA SER A 155 12.75 13.82 -0.22
C SER A 155 13.19 14.72 -1.39
N GLY A 156 13.01 16.04 -1.23
CA GLY A 156 13.64 17.06 -2.08
C GLY A 156 12.66 18.00 -2.76
N VAL A 157 12.07 18.92 -2.00
CA VAL A 157 11.11 19.91 -2.52
C VAL A 157 11.80 21.23 -2.91
N ASN A 158 12.18 21.42 -4.18
CA ASN A 158 12.39 22.74 -4.81
C ASN A 158 11.27 23.08 -5.80
N ASP A 159 10.64 24.24 -5.61
CA ASP A 159 9.60 24.77 -6.50
C ASP A 159 10.26 25.44 -7.69
N GLU A 160 10.37 24.74 -8.82
CA GLU A 160 10.47 25.33 -10.15
C GLU A 160 10.61 24.19 -11.16
N VAL A 161 9.55 23.93 -11.92
CA VAL A 161 9.49 23.61 -13.36
C VAL A 161 8.03 23.21 -13.62
N ALA A 162 7.16 24.22 -13.67
CA ALA A 162 5.76 24.08 -14.09
C ALA A 162 5.66 24.50 -15.56
N ALA A 163 5.98 23.59 -16.48
CA ALA A 163 5.61 23.67 -17.89
C ALA A 163 5.89 22.34 -18.60
N LYS A 164 5.08 21.30 -18.31
CA LYS A 164 4.90 20.20 -19.26
C LYS A 164 3.54 19.55 -19.03
N GLU A 165 2.83 19.35 -20.12
CA GLU A 165 1.44 18.92 -20.26
C GLU A 165 1.00 17.86 -19.23
N CYS A 166 -0.21 18.01 -18.68
CA CYS A 166 -0.79 17.03 -17.76
C CYS A 166 -1.03 15.71 -18.49
N PRO A 167 -0.53 14.57 -17.97
CA PRO A 167 -0.81 13.26 -18.55
C PRO A 167 -2.32 12.98 -18.61
N PRO A 168 -2.79 12.24 -19.62
CA PRO A 168 -4.18 11.80 -19.70
C PRO A 168 -4.62 11.06 -18.42
N GLY A 169 -5.80 11.40 -17.90
CA GLY A 169 -6.36 10.78 -16.69
C GLY A 169 -5.90 11.39 -15.37
N LEU A 170 -5.11 12.48 -15.39
CA LEU A 170 -4.68 13.20 -14.18
C LEU A 170 -5.05 14.68 -14.25
N SER A 171 -5.25 15.28 -13.07
CA SER A 171 -5.30 16.73 -12.91
C SER A 171 -3.90 17.33 -12.71
N ILE A 172 -3.79 18.66 -12.77
CA ILE A 172 -2.54 19.38 -12.48
C ILE A 172 -2.08 19.03 -11.06
N ALA A 173 -2.97 19.13 -10.07
CA ALA A 173 -2.66 18.81 -8.68
C ALA A 173 -2.24 17.33 -8.49
N GLN A 174 -2.92 16.39 -9.16
CA GLN A 174 -2.57 14.97 -9.10
C GLN A 174 -1.22 14.68 -9.77
N THR A 175 -0.94 15.32 -10.90
CA THR A 175 0.33 15.18 -11.61
C THR A 175 1.48 15.63 -10.71
N HIS A 176 1.36 16.82 -10.10
CA HIS A 176 2.36 17.31 -9.15
C HIS A 176 2.56 16.38 -7.95
N ARG A 177 1.47 15.78 -7.44
CA ARG A 177 1.56 14.81 -6.34
C ARG A 177 2.30 13.52 -6.74
N VAL A 178 2.11 13.04 -7.96
CA VAL A 178 2.70 11.77 -8.43
C VAL A 178 4.13 11.96 -8.92
N THR A 179 4.38 12.97 -9.76
CA THR A 179 5.73 13.26 -10.27
C THR A 179 6.63 13.81 -9.17
N GLY A 180 6.05 14.45 -8.17
CA GLY A 180 6.81 15.22 -7.21
C GLY A 180 7.69 16.24 -7.94
N LYS A 181 8.96 16.27 -7.58
CA LYS A 181 9.92 17.32 -7.93
C LYS A 181 10.89 16.93 -9.04
N GLN A 182 11.07 15.63 -9.27
CA GLN A 182 11.94 15.11 -10.32
C GLN A 182 11.09 14.46 -11.41
N PRO A 183 11.43 14.68 -12.70
CA PRO A 183 10.79 13.94 -13.77
C PRO A 183 11.05 12.45 -13.58
N LEU A 184 9.98 11.68 -13.41
CA LEU A 184 10.08 10.24 -13.22
C LEU A 184 10.62 9.60 -14.50
N LYS A 185 11.83 9.03 -14.42
CA LYS A 185 12.43 8.27 -15.52
C LYS A 185 11.62 7.00 -15.79
N SER A 186 11.62 6.54 -17.05
CA SER A 186 10.86 5.36 -17.50
C SER A 186 11.13 4.12 -16.64
N ASP A 187 12.38 3.86 -16.29
CA ASP A 187 12.75 2.67 -15.49
C ASP A 187 12.23 2.73 -14.04
N ILE A 188 12.20 3.94 -13.47
CA ILE A 188 11.67 4.16 -12.12
C ILE A 188 10.14 4.00 -12.13
N LEU A 189 9.47 4.50 -13.18
CA LEU A 189 8.04 4.30 -13.38
C LEU A 189 7.68 2.82 -13.51
N LEU A 190 8.49 2.04 -14.23
CA LEU A 190 8.28 0.61 -14.39
C LEU A 190 8.29 -0.12 -13.04
N THR A 191 9.36 0.07 -12.27
CA THR A 191 9.51 -0.57 -10.96
C THR A 191 8.41 -0.14 -10.00
N ARG A 192 8.04 1.16 -9.99
CA ARG A 192 6.96 1.67 -9.14
C ARG A 192 5.59 1.10 -9.52
N LYS A 193 5.23 1.07 -10.82
CA LYS A 193 3.95 0.52 -11.29
C LYS A 193 3.82 -0.96 -10.95
N LEU A 194 4.88 -1.74 -11.18
CA LEU A 194 4.91 -3.15 -10.81
C LEU A 194 4.82 -3.35 -9.29
N GLY A 195 5.51 -2.51 -8.51
CA GLY A 195 5.42 -2.51 -7.05
C GLY A 195 4.00 -2.27 -6.56
N ILE A 196 3.31 -1.27 -7.11
CA ILE A 196 1.91 -0.97 -6.79
C ILE A 196 0.99 -2.15 -7.14
N LEU A 197 1.16 -2.76 -8.32
CA LEU A 197 0.36 -3.93 -8.71
C LEU A 197 0.58 -5.13 -7.79
N ASN A 198 1.82 -5.39 -7.38
CA ASN A 198 2.15 -6.47 -6.44
C ASN A 198 1.56 -6.21 -5.06
N VAL A 199 1.59 -4.95 -4.60
CA VAL A 199 0.96 -4.55 -3.34
C VAL A 199 -0.55 -4.77 -3.40
N ILE A 200 -1.22 -4.28 -4.45
CA ILE A 200 -2.68 -4.44 -4.60
C ILE A 200 -3.06 -5.91 -4.68
N GLU A 201 -2.26 -6.72 -5.41
CA GLU A 201 -2.44 -8.18 -5.46
C GLU A 201 -2.37 -8.81 -4.06
N ALA A 202 -1.40 -8.39 -3.24
CA ALA A 202 -1.21 -8.91 -1.88
C ALA A 202 -2.30 -8.48 -0.89
N MET A 203 -2.99 -7.35 -1.13
CA MET A 203 -4.05 -6.84 -0.26
C MET A 203 -5.38 -7.60 -0.40
N GLU A 204 -5.56 -8.42 -1.44
CA GLU A 204 -6.77 -9.25 -1.67
C GLU A 204 -8.09 -8.47 -1.54
N LEU A 205 -8.13 -7.27 -2.12
CA LEU A 205 -9.29 -6.39 -2.12
C LEU A 205 -10.45 -6.94 -2.99
N ALA A 206 -11.65 -6.39 -2.77
CA ALA A 206 -12.84 -6.74 -3.56
C ALA A 206 -12.62 -6.50 -5.07
N PRO A 207 -13.12 -7.39 -5.95
CA PRO A 207 -12.95 -7.29 -7.40
C PRO A 207 -13.34 -5.93 -7.98
N GLU A 208 -14.43 -5.33 -7.49
CA GLU A 208 -14.97 -4.05 -7.94
C GLU A 208 -14.00 -2.88 -7.67
N LEU A 209 -13.28 -2.91 -6.54
CA LEU A 209 -12.34 -1.84 -6.18
C LEU A 209 -11.04 -1.89 -6.99
N VAL A 210 -10.57 -3.10 -7.31
CA VAL A 210 -9.32 -3.30 -8.06
C VAL A 210 -9.51 -3.26 -9.57
N TYR A 211 -10.74 -3.45 -10.05
CA TYR A 211 -11.06 -3.51 -11.48
C TYR A 211 -10.57 -2.29 -12.27
N PRO A 212 -10.83 -1.03 -11.86
CA PRO A 212 -10.36 0.15 -12.61
C PRO A 212 -8.83 0.22 -12.67
N LEU A 213 -8.15 -0.19 -11.60
CA LEU A 213 -6.68 -0.16 -11.50
C LEU A 213 -6.05 -1.17 -12.47
N TYR A 214 -6.58 -2.39 -12.53
CA TYR A 214 -6.08 -3.41 -13.45
C TYR A 214 -6.41 -3.11 -14.91
N VAL A 215 -7.57 -2.51 -15.20
CA VAL A 215 -7.91 -2.04 -16.54
C VAL A 215 -6.91 -0.98 -16.99
N ALA A 216 -6.59 0.01 -16.14
CA ALA A 216 -5.60 1.03 -16.44
C ALA A 216 -4.19 0.42 -16.68
N ALA A 217 -3.79 -0.56 -15.87
CA ALA A 217 -2.51 -1.25 -16.04
C ALA A 217 -2.43 -2.08 -17.34
N SER A 218 -3.55 -2.66 -17.79
CA SER A 218 -3.60 -3.47 -19.01
C SER A 218 -3.37 -2.70 -20.32
N VAL A 219 -3.39 -1.37 -20.26
CA VAL A 219 -3.19 -0.47 -21.42
C VAL A 219 -2.00 0.47 -21.20
N ASP A 220 -1.08 0.09 -20.34
CA ASP A 220 0.15 0.85 -20.07
C ASP A 220 1.08 0.88 -21.28
N CYS A 221 2.02 1.85 -21.30
CA CYS A 221 3.06 1.92 -22.33
C CYS A 221 4.17 0.88 -22.14
N GLN A 222 4.28 0.29 -20.94
CA GLN A 222 5.32 -0.69 -20.61
C GLN A 222 4.76 -2.12 -20.63
N GLU A 223 5.31 -2.95 -21.50
CA GLU A 223 4.87 -4.34 -21.70
C GLU A 223 4.84 -5.20 -20.41
N PRO A 224 5.80 -5.11 -19.47
CA PRO A 224 5.73 -5.88 -18.23
C PRO A 224 4.52 -5.51 -17.36
N VAL A 225 4.14 -4.23 -17.34
CA VAL A 225 2.97 -3.73 -16.60
C VAL A 225 1.68 -4.23 -17.27
N VAL A 226 1.63 -4.21 -18.61
CA VAL A 226 0.49 -4.74 -19.38
C VAL A 226 0.27 -6.22 -19.07
N LYS A 227 1.32 -7.05 -19.15
CA LYS A 227 1.24 -8.49 -18.86
C LYS A 227 0.71 -8.75 -17.45
N LYS A 228 1.25 -8.07 -16.45
CA LYS A 228 0.82 -8.21 -15.05
C LYS A 228 -0.61 -7.71 -14.85
N GLY A 229 -0.98 -6.59 -15.47
CA GLY A 229 -2.34 -6.03 -15.42
C GLY A 229 -3.38 -6.98 -16.02
N GLU A 230 -3.10 -7.58 -17.18
CA GLU A 230 -4.00 -8.57 -17.80
C GLU A 230 -4.12 -9.86 -16.99
N GLU A 231 -3.02 -10.32 -16.40
CA GLU A 231 -3.01 -11.48 -15.51
C GLU A 231 -3.90 -11.25 -14.28
N LEU A 232 -3.73 -10.10 -13.61
CA LEU A 232 -4.50 -9.74 -12.43
C LEU A 232 -5.98 -9.50 -12.75
N LEU A 233 -6.28 -8.88 -13.90
CA LEU A 233 -7.66 -8.68 -14.36
C LEU A 233 -8.38 -10.03 -14.56
N LYS A 234 -7.70 -11.04 -15.11
CA LYS A 234 -8.27 -12.39 -15.33
C LYS A 234 -8.33 -13.23 -14.06
N LYS A 235 -7.38 -13.09 -13.14
CA LYS A 235 -7.30 -13.93 -11.93
C LYS A 235 -8.11 -13.38 -10.76
N LYS A 236 -7.99 -12.08 -10.49
CA LYS A 236 -8.51 -11.43 -9.28
C LYS A 236 -9.77 -10.62 -9.54
N ALA A 237 -9.97 -10.13 -10.76
CA ALA A 237 -11.11 -9.26 -11.11
C ALA A 237 -12.11 -9.88 -12.10
N ALA A 238 -11.99 -11.18 -12.41
CA ALA A 238 -12.91 -11.87 -13.33
C ALA A 238 -14.35 -11.94 -12.83
N GLY A 239 -14.55 -11.92 -11.51
CA GLY A 239 -15.87 -11.94 -10.87
C GLY A 239 -16.49 -10.56 -10.63
N ALA A 240 -15.86 -9.47 -11.07
CA ALA A 240 -16.36 -8.12 -10.81
C ALA A 240 -17.74 -7.88 -11.45
N ASN A 241 -18.67 -7.34 -10.66
CA ASN A 241 -19.99 -7.00 -11.16
C ASN A 241 -19.96 -5.73 -12.04
N LEU A 242 -20.04 -5.91 -13.36
CA LEU A 242 -20.05 -4.80 -14.32
C LEU A 242 -21.37 -4.00 -14.35
N ASP A 243 -22.35 -4.36 -13.53
CA ASP A 243 -23.57 -3.59 -13.34
C ASP A 243 -23.62 -2.88 -11.98
N ASP A 244 -22.54 -2.94 -11.20
CA ASP A 244 -22.40 -2.15 -9.98
C ASP A 244 -22.32 -0.64 -10.31
N SER A 245 -23.12 0.17 -9.62
CA SER A 245 -23.22 1.60 -9.92
C SER A 245 -21.95 2.35 -9.56
N ASP A 246 -21.27 1.99 -8.47
CA ASP A 246 -20.08 2.69 -8.01
C ASP A 246 -18.89 2.39 -8.92
N LEU A 247 -18.75 1.13 -9.35
CA LEU A 247 -17.76 0.75 -10.36
C LEU A 247 -17.99 1.48 -11.68
N ILE A 248 -19.22 1.49 -12.19
CA ILE A 248 -19.53 2.11 -13.49
C ILE A 248 -19.34 3.63 -13.45
N ASN A 249 -19.73 4.29 -12.36
CA ASN A 249 -19.44 5.71 -12.14
C ASN A 249 -17.94 5.99 -12.14
N THR A 250 -17.15 5.13 -11.50
CA THR A 250 -15.68 5.24 -11.48
C THR A 250 -15.08 5.06 -12.88
N LEU A 251 -15.55 4.09 -13.66
CA LEU A 251 -15.09 3.86 -15.03
C LEU A 251 -15.47 4.99 -15.98
N PHE A 252 -16.65 5.59 -15.82
CA PHE A 252 -17.04 6.79 -16.58
C PHE A 252 -16.21 8.01 -16.20
N LEU A 253 -15.90 8.19 -14.92
CA LEU A 253 -14.99 9.25 -14.47
C LEU A 253 -13.60 9.08 -15.11
N LEU A 254 -13.09 7.85 -15.18
CA LEU A 254 -11.83 7.56 -15.86
C LEU A 254 -11.91 7.87 -17.36
N PHE A 255 -13.03 7.54 -18.02
CA PHE A 255 -13.22 7.80 -19.46
C PHE A 255 -13.35 9.30 -19.78
N ASN A 256 -14.32 9.97 -19.15
CA ASN A 256 -14.74 11.34 -19.45
C ASN A 256 -13.80 12.39 -18.80
N GLY A 257 -13.16 12.04 -17.68
CA GLY A 257 -12.49 13.02 -16.82
C GLY A 257 -13.47 14.02 -16.19
N THR A 258 -12.93 15.12 -15.65
CA THR A 258 -13.74 16.23 -15.10
C THR A 258 -13.53 17.55 -15.84
N ALA A 259 -12.93 17.50 -17.05
CA ALA A 259 -12.59 18.69 -17.84
C ALA A 259 -13.79 19.58 -18.19
N GLY A 260 -15.01 19.02 -18.32
CA GLY A 260 -16.24 19.76 -18.60
C GLY A 260 -17.05 20.19 -17.37
N ALA A 261 -16.63 19.83 -16.15
CA ALA A 261 -17.37 20.15 -14.93
C ALA A 261 -17.09 21.60 -14.50
N GLN A 262 -18.09 22.48 -14.60
CA GLN A 262 -17.97 23.89 -14.22
C GLN A 262 -17.69 24.09 -12.71
N ASN A 263 -18.06 23.10 -11.88
CA ASN A 263 -17.95 23.16 -10.42
C ASN A 263 -16.58 22.75 -9.87
N VAL A 264 -15.62 22.39 -10.73
CA VAL A 264 -14.29 21.92 -10.30
C VAL A 264 -13.24 22.97 -10.65
N ALA A 265 -12.41 23.32 -9.66
CA ALA A 265 -11.31 24.27 -9.82
C ALA A 265 -10.35 23.80 -10.93
N PRO A 266 -9.81 24.70 -11.77
CA PRO A 266 -9.01 24.33 -12.94
C PRO A 266 -7.84 23.39 -12.62
N GLU A 267 -7.17 23.59 -11.47
CA GLU A 267 -6.05 22.75 -11.01
C GLU A 267 -6.45 21.32 -10.63
N SER A 268 -7.73 21.09 -10.33
CA SER A 268 -8.29 19.79 -9.94
C SER A 268 -9.03 19.09 -11.07
N ARG A 269 -9.13 19.70 -12.26
CA ARG A 269 -9.78 19.08 -13.42
C ARG A 269 -8.92 17.95 -13.97
N VAL A 270 -9.49 16.76 -13.99
CA VAL A 270 -8.88 15.54 -14.51
C VAL A 270 -9.07 15.52 -16.02
N THR A 271 -7.98 15.37 -16.76
CA THR A 271 -8.02 15.23 -18.21
C THR A 271 -8.65 13.87 -18.59
N PRO A 272 -9.36 13.78 -19.72
CA PRO A 272 -9.94 12.52 -20.18
C PRO A 272 -8.88 11.43 -20.43
N ALA A 273 -9.29 10.16 -20.41
CA ALA A 273 -8.40 9.03 -20.67
C ALA A 273 -7.76 9.06 -22.08
N ASN A 274 -6.60 8.39 -22.20
CA ASN A 274 -5.94 8.17 -23.49
C ASN A 274 -6.78 7.26 -24.42
N PRO A 275 -6.52 7.26 -25.74
CA PRO A 275 -7.32 6.47 -26.70
C PRO A 275 -7.32 4.96 -26.46
N ALA A 276 -6.22 4.38 -25.97
CA ALA A 276 -6.11 2.94 -25.70
C ALA A 276 -7.00 2.51 -24.53
N LEU A 277 -6.98 3.30 -23.44
CA LEU A 277 -7.84 3.11 -22.28
C LEU A 277 -9.30 3.33 -22.63
N LYS A 278 -9.62 4.39 -23.42
CA LYS A 278 -10.96 4.63 -23.93
C LYS A 278 -11.51 3.43 -24.71
N ALA A 279 -10.73 2.84 -25.62
CA ALA A 279 -11.16 1.66 -26.38
C ALA A 279 -11.46 0.45 -25.47
N LYS A 280 -10.62 0.22 -24.45
CA LYS A 280 -10.84 -0.86 -23.48
C LYS A 280 -12.10 -0.63 -22.65
N LEU A 281 -12.30 0.59 -22.15
CA LEU A 281 -13.47 0.98 -21.35
C LEU A 281 -14.78 0.87 -22.13
N VAL A 282 -14.81 1.33 -23.39
CA VAL A 282 -16.02 1.20 -24.23
C VAL A 282 -16.39 -0.26 -24.46
N SER A 283 -15.40 -1.14 -24.66
CA SER A 283 -15.64 -2.58 -24.78
C SER A 283 -16.24 -3.18 -23.50
N ILE A 284 -15.91 -2.61 -22.33
CA ILE A 284 -16.49 -3.01 -21.04
C ILE A 284 -17.92 -2.46 -20.90
N PHE A 285 -18.16 -1.21 -21.29
CA PHE A 285 -19.50 -0.60 -21.24
C PHE A 285 -20.51 -1.31 -22.15
N CYS A 286 -20.08 -1.85 -23.29
CA CYS A 286 -20.92 -2.71 -24.15
C CYS A 286 -21.38 -4.03 -23.49
N ARG A 287 -20.97 -4.30 -22.24
CA ARG A 287 -21.39 -5.49 -21.48
C ARG A 287 -22.18 -5.14 -20.21
N SER A 288 -22.46 -3.84 -20.00
CA SER A 288 -23.11 -3.33 -18.80
C SER A 288 -24.44 -2.66 -19.15
N ILE A 289 -25.51 -3.09 -18.47
CA ILE A 289 -26.83 -2.47 -18.56
C ILE A 289 -26.84 -1.18 -17.73
N THR A 290 -26.17 -1.16 -16.58
CA THR A 290 -26.04 0.04 -15.76
C THR A 290 -25.37 1.15 -16.55
N ALA A 291 -24.28 0.85 -17.28
CA ALA A 291 -23.60 1.85 -18.13
C ALA A 291 -24.49 2.41 -19.25
N ALA A 292 -25.41 1.61 -19.78
CA ALA A 292 -26.37 2.06 -20.79
C ALA A 292 -27.39 3.06 -20.23
N ASN A 293 -27.68 2.98 -18.93
CA ASN A 293 -28.68 3.80 -18.26
C ASN A 293 -28.06 4.96 -17.42
N SER A 294 -26.73 5.11 -17.38
CA SER A 294 -26.02 6.18 -16.65
C SER A 294 -25.99 7.53 -17.39
N PHE A 295 -27.15 8.13 -17.60
CA PHE A 295 -27.25 9.48 -18.16
C PHE A 295 -26.80 10.55 -17.13
N PRO A 296 -26.00 11.57 -17.50
CA PRO A 296 -25.53 11.96 -18.84
C PRO A 296 -24.18 11.36 -19.28
N SER A 297 -23.51 10.58 -18.41
CA SER A 297 -22.18 10.03 -18.65
C SER A 297 -22.09 9.16 -19.91
N THR A 298 -23.13 8.37 -20.17
CA THR A 298 -23.27 7.53 -21.38
C THR A 298 -23.18 8.38 -22.66
N LEU A 299 -23.88 9.51 -22.68
CA LEU A 299 -23.94 10.39 -23.85
C LEU A 299 -22.60 11.08 -24.08
N GLN A 300 -21.95 11.55 -23.01
CA GLN A 300 -20.61 12.12 -23.05
C GLN A 300 -19.58 11.11 -23.59
N CYS A 301 -19.70 9.85 -23.17
CA CYS A 301 -18.83 8.77 -23.66
C CYS A 301 -18.99 8.57 -25.18
N ILE A 302 -20.22 8.52 -25.69
CA ILE A 302 -20.51 8.36 -27.13
C ILE A 302 -19.96 9.55 -27.92
N PHE A 303 -20.27 10.78 -27.51
CA PHE A 303 -19.75 11.98 -28.19
C PHE A 303 -18.23 12.04 -28.15
N GLY A 304 -17.62 11.68 -27.01
CA GLY A 304 -16.17 11.60 -26.86
C GLY A 304 -15.53 10.57 -27.78
N CYS A 305 -16.20 9.44 -28.07
CA CYS A 305 -15.72 8.43 -29.01
C CYS A 305 -15.84 8.86 -30.48
N ILE A 306 -16.87 9.63 -30.84
CA ILE A 306 -17.16 9.95 -32.25
C ILE A 306 -16.51 11.27 -32.68
N TYR A 307 -16.55 12.28 -31.80
CA TYR A 307 -16.18 13.67 -32.10
C TYR A 307 -14.99 14.19 -31.28
N GLY A 308 -14.41 13.37 -30.38
CA GLY A 308 -13.27 13.77 -29.58
C GLY A 308 -11.99 14.04 -30.42
N SER A 309 -11.11 14.90 -29.91
CA SER A 309 -9.84 15.28 -30.56
C SER A 309 -8.90 14.10 -30.83
N ASP A 310 -8.89 13.11 -29.92
CA ASP A 310 -7.94 11.98 -29.96
C ASP A 310 -8.60 10.69 -30.49
N THR A 311 -9.64 10.82 -31.30
CA THR A 311 -10.40 9.66 -31.79
C THR A 311 -9.64 8.85 -32.85
N THR A 312 -9.77 7.52 -32.78
CA THR A 312 -9.27 6.59 -33.81
C THR A 312 -10.43 5.94 -34.57
N SER A 313 -10.17 5.32 -35.74
CA SER A 313 -11.18 4.54 -36.48
C SER A 313 -11.76 3.42 -35.61
N ARG A 314 -10.91 2.76 -34.82
CA ARG A 314 -11.30 1.73 -33.86
C ARG A 314 -12.20 2.28 -32.76
N LEU A 315 -11.87 3.45 -32.21
CA LEU A 315 -12.68 4.07 -31.15
C LEU A 315 -14.05 4.51 -31.68
N LYS A 316 -14.13 5.02 -32.91
CA LYS A 316 -15.41 5.33 -33.58
C LYS A 316 -16.28 4.08 -33.76
N GLN A 317 -15.68 2.98 -34.21
CA GLN A 317 -16.39 1.70 -34.36
C GLN A 317 -16.96 1.23 -33.02
N LEU A 318 -16.14 1.24 -31.96
CA LEU A 318 -16.57 0.87 -30.62
C LEU A 318 -17.63 1.82 -30.05
N GLY A 319 -17.52 3.12 -30.30
CA GLY A 319 -18.52 4.11 -29.90
C GLY A 319 -19.87 3.89 -30.59
N MET A 320 -19.85 3.50 -31.86
CA MET A 320 -21.07 3.11 -32.58
C MET A 320 -21.67 1.81 -32.05
N GLU A 321 -20.85 0.81 -31.75
CA GLU A 321 -21.29 -0.43 -31.10
C GLU A 321 -21.94 -0.15 -29.74
N PHE A 322 -21.33 0.72 -28.94
CA PHE A 322 -21.89 1.15 -27.67
C PHE A 322 -23.20 1.92 -27.83
N THR A 323 -23.32 2.76 -28.86
CA THR A 323 -24.57 3.44 -29.18
C THR A 323 -25.69 2.44 -29.46
N VAL A 324 -25.41 1.40 -30.26
CA VAL A 324 -26.37 0.31 -30.52
C VAL A 324 -26.71 -0.45 -29.23
N TRP A 325 -25.72 -0.72 -28.38
CA TRP A 325 -25.93 -1.36 -27.07
C TRP A 325 -26.87 -0.55 -26.17
N VAL A 326 -26.64 0.77 -26.09
CA VAL A 326 -27.47 1.72 -25.32
C VAL A 326 -28.90 1.70 -25.82
N PHE A 327 -29.15 1.82 -27.13
CA PHE A 327 -30.50 1.78 -27.67
C PHE A 327 -31.24 0.45 -27.39
N LYS A 328 -30.52 -0.66 -27.28
CA LYS A 328 -31.12 -1.96 -26.96
C LYS A 328 -31.51 -2.12 -25.49
N HIS A 329 -30.81 -1.46 -24.57
CA HIS A 329 -30.91 -1.71 -23.13
C HIS A 329 -31.33 -0.50 -22.29
N VAL A 330 -31.46 0.67 -22.91
CA VAL A 330 -32.10 1.83 -22.28
C VAL A 330 -33.52 1.45 -21.94
N ARG A 331 -33.85 1.57 -20.65
CA ARG A 331 -35.22 1.50 -20.20
C ARG A 331 -35.86 2.85 -20.53
N THR A 332 -36.81 2.85 -21.45
CA THR A 332 -37.70 4.00 -21.66
C THR A 332 -38.39 4.30 -20.33
N PHE A 333 -38.11 5.49 -19.79
CA PHE A 333 -38.89 6.07 -18.69
C PHE A 333 -40.26 6.52 -19.22
#